data_AF-A0A705SRN4-F1
#
_entry.id   AF-A0A705SRN4-F1
#
_cell.length_a   1.000
_cell.length_b   1.000
_cell.length_c   1.000
_cell.angle_alpha   90.00
_cell.angle_beta   90.00
_cell.angle_gamma   90.00
#
_symmetry.space_group_name_H-M   'P 1'
#
loop_
_entity.id
_entity.type
_entity.pdbx_description
1 polymer ?
#
loop_
_entity_poly.entity_id
_entity_poly.type
_entity_poly.pdbx_seq_one_letter_code
_entity_poly.pdbx_strand_id
1 'polypeptide(L)' 'MRLCDRDIEAWLDEGRLSITPRPPVERINGATVDVRLGNKFRTFRGHTAAFIDLSG' A
#
# COMPACT_ATOMS: atom_id res chain seq x y z
N MET A 1 -6.26 -17.92 1.65
CA MET A 1 -4.86 -18.26 1.36
C MET A 1 -4.14 -16.97 0.94
N ARG A 2 -2.90 -16.74 1.38
CA ARG A 2 -2.05 -15.60 0.98
C ARG A 2 -0.88 -16.13 0.16
N LEU A 3 -0.32 -15.33 -0.74
CA LEU A 3 0.91 -15.68 -1.45
C LEU A 3 2.07 -15.66 -0.45
N CYS A 4 2.96 -16.65 -0.51
CA CYS A 4 4.23 -16.57 0.19
C CYS A 4 5.19 -15.62 -0.54
N ASP A 5 6.27 -15.23 0.11
CA ASP A 5 7.35 -14.41 -0.47
C ASP A 5 7.79 -14.87 -1.87
N ARG A 6 8.04 -16.16 -2.08
CA ARG A 6 8.42 -16.70 -3.38
C ARG A 6 7.37 -16.47 -4.47
N ASP A 7 6.10 -16.67 -4.14
CA ASP A 7 5.00 -16.48 -5.10
C ASP A 7 4.76 -15.00 -5.37
N ILE A 8 4.96 -14.14 -4.37
CA ILE A 8 4.92 -12.67 -4.53
C ILE A 8 5.99 -12.24 -5.54
N GLU A 9 7.22 -12.71 -5.40
CA GLU A 9 8.31 -12.41 -6.33
C GLU A 9 8.02 -12.91 -7.74
N ALA A 10 7.54 -14.16 -7.89
CA ALA A 10 7.17 -14.72 -9.18
C ALA A 10 6.08 -13.88 -9.87
N TRP A 11 5.06 -13.44 -9.14
CA TRP A 11 3.99 -12.61 -9.72
C TRP A 11 4.46 -11.20 -10.10
N LEU A 12 5.44 -10.65 -9.37
CA LEU A 12 6.10 -9.39 -9.73
C LEU A 12 6.97 -9.55 -11.00
N ASP A 13 7.62 -10.70 -11.17
CA ASP A 13 8.42 -11.03 -12.35
C ASP A 13 7.56 -11.30 -13.59
N GLU A 14 6.46 -12.04 -13.43
CA GLU A 14 5.47 -12.31 -14.47
C GLU A 14 4.65 -11.06 -14.87
N GLY A 15 4.74 -9.97 -14.10
CA GLY A 15 3.97 -8.75 -14.32
C GLY A 15 2.48 -8.89 -14.02
N ARG A 16 2.07 -10.00 -13.39
CA ARG A 16 0.69 -10.21 -12.91
C ARG A 16 0.36 -9.30 -11.72
N LEU A 17 1.38 -8.95 -10.94
CA LEU A 17 1.36 -7.96 -9.87
C LEU A 17 2.42 -6.90 -10.18
N SER A 18 2.15 -5.63 -9.88
CA SER A 18 3.14 -4.56 -10.00
C SER A 18 3.16 -3.69 -8.75
N ILE A 19 4.36 -3.46 -8.22
CA ILE A 19 4.65 -2.49 -7.16
C ILE A 19 5.79 -1.62 -7.66
N THR A 20 5.57 -0.31 -7.76
CA THR A 20 6.56 0.63 -8.31
C THR A 20 6.82 1.77 -7.32
N PRO A 21 8.09 1.99 -6.90
CA PRO A 21 9.28 1.21 -7.25
C PRO A 21 9.23 -0.20 -6.66
N ARG A 22 9.83 -1.19 -7.36
CA ARG A 22 9.87 -2.57 -6.88
C ARG A 22 10.65 -2.64 -5.56
N PRO A 23 10.06 -3.16 -4.47
CA PRO A 23 10.76 -3.34 -3.20
C PRO A 23 11.90 -4.37 -3.37
N PRO A 24 13.01 -4.21 -2.65
CA PRO A 24 14.08 -5.21 -2.65
C PRO A 24 13.68 -6.45 -1.84
N VAL A 25 14.36 -7.57 -2.04
CA VAL A 25 14.02 -8.88 -1.46
C VAL A 25 13.98 -8.86 0.07
N GLU A 26 14.79 -8.04 0.73
CA GLU A 26 14.78 -7.92 2.20
C GLU A 26 13.45 -7.35 2.74
N ARG A 27 12.60 -6.79 1.86
CA ARG A 27 11.28 -6.26 2.17
C ARG A 27 10.14 -7.19 1.75
N ILE A 28 10.46 -8.37 1.21
CA ILE A 28 9.50 -9.41 0.83
C ILE A 28 9.82 -10.64 1.68
N ASN A 29 9.00 -10.94 2.68
CA ASN A 29 9.22 -12.08 3.55
C ASN A 29 7.91 -12.65 4.10
N GLY A 30 7.90 -13.98 4.30
CA GLY A 30 6.75 -14.70 4.82
C GLY A 30 5.58 -14.68 3.85
N ALA A 31 4.63 -13.77 4.07
CA ALA A 31 3.47 -13.57 3.20
C ALA A 31 3.13 -12.09 3.01
N THR A 32 4.14 -11.22 3.10
CA THR A 32 3.98 -9.76 3.14
C THR A 32 5.07 -9.04 2.35
N VAL A 33 4.76 -7.80 1.94
CA VAL A 33 5.69 -6.85 1.36
C VAL A 33 5.64 -5.55 2.15
N ASP A 34 6.75 -5.12 2.72
CA ASP A 34 6.85 -3.83 3.42
C ASP A 34 6.70 -2.66 2.42
N VAL A 35 5.89 -1.66 2.77
CA VAL A 35 5.74 -0.41 2.00
C VAL A 35 6.33 0.78 2.75
N ARG A 36 6.71 1.84 2.02
CA ARG A 36 7.27 3.07 2.58
C ARG A 36 6.23 4.20 2.58
N LEU A 37 6.34 5.08 3.57
CA LEU A 37 5.51 6.28 3.66
C LEU A 37 5.89 7.29 2.57
N GLY A 38 4.89 7.78 1.83
CA GLY A 38 5.07 8.87 0.87
C GLY A 38 5.20 10.24 1.55
N ASN A 39 5.42 11.29 0.75
CA ASN A 39 5.64 12.65 1.27
C ASN A 39 4.42 13.59 1.13
N LYS A 40 3.23 13.05 0.83
CA LYS A 40 2.00 13.84 0.66
C LYS A 40 1.06 13.57 1.84
N PHE A 41 0.71 14.64 2.54
CA PHE A 41 -0.17 14.61 3.70
C PHE A 41 -1.31 15.60 3.49
N ARG A 42 -2.47 15.33 4.08
CA ARG A 42 -3.60 16.27 4.14
C ARG A 42 -4.08 16.39 5.58
N THR A 43 -4.41 17.62 5.96
CA THR A 43 -5.06 17.95 7.22
C THR A 43 -6.44 18.55 6.94
N PHE A 44 -7.30 18.51 7.95
CA PHE A 44 -8.66 19.07 7.87
C PHE A 44 -8.72 20.35 8.70
N ARG A 45 -9.48 21.34 8.22
CA ARG A 45 -9.78 22.55 9.01
C ARG A 45 -11.02 22.28 9.86
N GLY A 46 -10.82 21.76 11.06
CA GLY A 46 -11.94 21.36 11.94
C GLY A 46 -12.86 22.48 12.39
N HIS A 47 -12.39 23.74 12.37
CA HIS A 47 -13.20 24.88 12.81
C HIS A 47 -14.15 25.43 11.72
N THR A 48 -14.08 24.93 10.48
CA THR A 48 -14.85 25.52 9.36
C THR A 48 -16.22 24.87 9.15
N ALA A 49 -16.52 23.77 9.82
CA ALA A 49 -17.83 23.10 9.75
C ALA A 49 -18.11 22.35 11.05
N ALA A 50 -19.37 22.32 11.49
CA ALA A 50 -19.77 21.66 12.73
C ALA A 50 -19.85 20.13 12.60
N PHE A 51 -20.19 19.62 11.41
CA PHE A 51 -20.24 18.19 11.10
C PHE A 51 -20.10 17.96 9.59
N ILE A 52 -19.87 16.70 9.20
CA ILE A 52 -19.89 16.24 7.80
C ILE A 52 -21.08 15.30 7.67
N ASP A 53 -22.11 15.70 6.94
CA ASP A 53 -23.22 14.82 6.58
C ASP A 53 -22.84 13.99 5.34
N LEU A 54 -22.93 12.66 5.45
CA LEU A 54 -22.71 11.73 4.35
C LEU A 54 -24.02 11.17 3.79
N SER A 55 -25.16 11.51 4.39
CA SER A 55 -26.48 11.12 3.88
C SER A 55 -26.83 12.02 2.69
N GLY A 56 -26.60 11.48 1.49
CA GLY A 56 -27.15 12.01 0.24
C GLY A 56 -28.63 11.70 0.09
#